data_AF-A0AAD9H8D0-F1
#
_entry.id   AF-A0AAD9H8D0-F1
#
_cell.length_a   1.000
_cell.length_b   1.000
_cell.length_c   1.000
_cell.angle_alpha   90.00
_cell.angle_beta   90.00
_cell.angle_gamma   90.00
#
_symmetry.space_group_name_H-M   'P 1'
#
loop_
_entity.id
_entity.type
_entity.pdbx_description
1 polymer ?
#
loop_
_entity_poly.entity_id
_entity_poly.type
_entity_poly.pdbx_seq_one_letter_code
_entity_poly.pdbx_strand_id
1 'polypeptide(L)'
;MPTIVPPTTEDWEKHRRLITDLYTRRTLKFIRAHLKDVHGFNATERMYKGRENHGNGTHDQTSPAFPSALTPPLASPYPIDTGVDSRSTTYFGTPRPVSFPPTPATTAGYRSPTVYEPEDINVDPDVLRIEIVNIALSILSRLVEGRPVGAGFEDCTPTEDHIGIYRTLQEDLKHESYIRGCLVNNPSAAATASLDEHVKDLLKAYHPAMPIGLLSTVNQSMNYNAIHKLVHSLVDSSADVLPQNDDFIHLAHRLRRLLGITTVEKFQHFMERICESLESKVVKVLGRKSLVTIYLMFLLSAKKAKRERKPDNKILSMALESMAHVRHSYQDDPKLIVQFSLFITGYCTLAAPEGKFDQGVLSMAEDCCARAEKYLIQLESTDGSKEADIRDAKSHYGKSCSLLADCRYAQGNELYQESREELHRSSRRLLLLAIAYHVDCSLGTMAQFERQKQKLERWCHDANDALRLQQLKDFEKLINDYKQRPKDGPLVPRLPVLRLIKDTTENASLW
;
A
#
# COMPACT_ATOMS: atom_id res chain seq x y z
N MET A 1 -27.48 12.06 -47.42
CA MET A 1 -26.44 12.33 -46.40
C MET A 1 -25.10 11.94 -46.98
N PRO A 2 -24.06 12.78 -46.91
CA PRO A 2 -22.74 12.42 -47.44
C PRO A 2 -22.20 11.20 -46.68
N THR A 3 -21.84 10.16 -47.43
CA THR A 3 -21.20 8.94 -46.92
C THR A 3 -19.85 9.31 -46.30
N ILE A 4 -19.74 9.18 -44.97
CA ILE A 4 -18.48 9.39 -44.25
C ILE A 4 -17.56 8.22 -44.58
N VAL A 5 -16.61 8.45 -45.48
CA VAL A 5 -15.53 7.49 -45.76
C VAL A 5 -14.57 7.53 -44.58
N PRO A 6 -14.32 6.40 -43.89
CA PRO A 6 -13.35 6.37 -42.80
C PRO A 6 -11.93 6.66 -43.34
N PRO A 7 -11.09 7.38 -42.58
CA PRO A 7 -9.76 7.77 -43.04
C PRO A 7 -8.88 6.55 -43.24
N THR A 8 -8.03 6.60 -44.27
CA THR A 8 -7.05 5.54 -44.54
C THR A 8 -5.94 5.55 -43.47
N THR A 9 -5.16 4.47 -43.41
CA THR A 9 -3.99 4.40 -42.50
C THR A 9 -2.97 5.50 -42.79
N GLU A 10 -2.79 5.88 -44.06
CA GLU A 10 -1.86 6.94 -44.46
C GLU A 10 -2.35 8.33 -44.01
N ASP A 11 -3.65 8.58 -44.09
CA ASP A 11 -4.24 9.84 -43.62
C ASP A 11 -4.15 9.97 -42.09
N TRP A 12 -4.23 8.84 -41.38
CA TRP A 12 -4.03 8.78 -39.94
C TRP A 12 -2.59 9.13 -39.55
N GLU A 13 -1.59 8.56 -40.23
CA GLU A 13 -0.19 8.74 -39.88
C GLU A 13 0.26 10.21 -40.04
N LYS A 14 -0.27 10.91 -41.05
CA LYS A 14 -0.04 12.35 -41.26
C LYS A 14 -0.46 13.21 -40.06
N HIS A 15 -1.54 12.82 -39.38
CA HIS A 15 -2.10 13.57 -38.25
C HIS A 15 -1.70 13.00 -36.90
N ARG A 16 -1.00 11.85 -36.85
CA ARG A 16 -0.70 11.11 -35.62
C ARG A 16 0.06 11.97 -34.61
N ARG A 17 1.11 12.68 -35.02
CA ARG A 17 1.88 13.57 -34.13
C ARG A 17 1.02 14.68 -33.54
N LEU A 18 0.17 15.30 -34.37
CA LEU A 18 -0.76 16.35 -33.93
C LEU A 18 -1.83 15.80 -32.99
N ILE A 19 -2.39 14.62 -33.28
CA ILE A 19 -3.35 13.92 -32.43
C ILE A 19 -2.71 13.64 -31.06
N THR A 20 -1.51 13.07 -31.04
CA THR A 20 -0.77 12.78 -29.80
C THR A 20 -0.46 14.04 -29.00
N ASP A 21 0.01 15.12 -29.65
CA ASP A 21 0.25 16.40 -28.96
C ASP A 21 -1.04 17.00 -28.41
N LEU A 22 -2.13 17.02 -29.19
CA LEU A 22 -3.42 17.53 -28.72
C LEU A 22 -4.00 16.67 -27.59
N TYR A 23 -3.76 15.36 -27.59
CA TYR A 23 -4.16 14.45 -26.50
C TYR A 23 -3.49 14.81 -25.16
N THR A 24 -2.30 15.39 -25.18
CA THR A 24 -1.66 15.85 -23.94
C THR A 24 -2.38 17.04 -23.31
N ARG A 25 -3.10 17.85 -24.11
CA ARG A 25 -3.62 19.18 -23.72
C ARG A 25 -5.14 19.34 -23.80
N ARG A 26 -5.87 18.48 -24.54
CA ARG A 26 -7.28 18.68 -24.90
C ARG A 26 -8.10 17.39 -24.78
N THR A 27 -9.42 17.51 -24.67
CA THR A 27 -10.32 16.36 -24.58
C THR A 27 -10.56 15.73 -25.96
N LEU A 28 -10.91 14.43 -26.00
CA LEU A 28 -11.22 13.74 -27.26
C LEU A 28 -12.33 14.42 -28.07
N LYS A 29 -13.33 15.01 -27.39
CA LYS A 29 -14.39 15.79 -28.04
C LYS A 29 -13.82 17.01 -28.77
N PHE A 30 -12.88 17.72 -28.14
CA PHE A 30 -12.20 18.87 -28.75
C PHE A 30 -11.30 18.44 -29.91
N ILE A 31 -10.52 17.37 -29.74
CA ILE A 31 -9.61 16.86 -30.78
C ILE A 31 -10.38 16.47 -32.03
N ARG A 32 -11.53 15.79 -31.87
CA ARG A 32 -12.42 15.43 -32.98
C ARG A 32 -12.98 16.64 -33.70
N ALA A 33 -13.44 17.65 -32.95
CA ALA A 33 -13.92 18.90 -33.54
C ALA A 33 -12.78 19.61 -34.28
N HIS A 34 -11.62 19.76 -33.65
CA HIS A 34 -10.45 20.41 -34.23
C HIS A 34 -9.97 19.73 -35.52
N LEU A 35 -9.87 18.40 -35.53
CA LEU A 35 -9.44 17.65 -36.71
C LEU A 35 -10.48 17.69 -37.83
N LYS A 36 -11.78 17.66 -37.49
CA LYS A 36 -12.84 17.80 -38.48
C LYS A 36 -12.88 19.21 -39.07
N ASP A 37 -12.85 20.22 -38.22
CA ASP A 37 -13.12 21.61 -38.58
C ASP A 37 -11.91 22.29 -39.22
N VAL A 38 -10.68 21.93 -38.79
CA VAL A 38 -9.43 22.52 -39.29
C VAL A 38 -8.77 21.66 -40.36
N HIS A 39 -8.82 20.33 -40.21
CA HIS A 39 -8.10 19.39 -41.08
C HIS A 39 -9.00 18.54 -41.96
N GLY A 40 -10.33 18.73 -41.91
CA GLY A 40 -11.30 17.93 -42.67
C GLY A 40 -11.34 16.44 -42.28
N PHE A 41 -10.68 16.07 -41.18
CA PHE A 41 -10.39 14.70 -40.81
C PHE A 41 -11.51 14.11 -39.95
N ASN A 42 -12.30 13.21 -40.55
CA ASN A 42 -13.49 12.59 -39.93
C ASN A 42 -13.22 11.16 -39.46
N ALA A 43 -12.69 11.01 -38.26
CA ALA A 43 -12.46 9.70 -37.65
C ALA A 43 -13.52 9.29 -36.63
N THR A 44 -13.77 7.98 -36.53
CA THR A 44 -14.65 7.41 -35.51
C THR A 44 -13.96 7.32 -34.15
N GLU A 45 -14.73 7.36 -33.07
CA GLU A 45 -14.18 7.31 -31.70
C GLU A 45 -13.36 6.04 -31.44
N ARG A 46 -13.75 4.92 -32.06
CA ARG A 46 -13.05 3.63 -31.96
C ARG A 46 -11.65 3.69 -32.60
N MET A 47 -11.45 4.52 -33.64
CA MET A 47 -10.14 4.67 -34.30
C MET A 47 -9.14 5.44 -33.44
N TYR A 48 -9.60 6.44 -32.68
CA TYR A 48 -8.76 7.13 -31.71
C TYR A 48 -8.34 6.22 -30.54
N LYS A 49 -9.21 5.32 -30.10
CA LYS A 49 -8.95 4.39 -28.98
C LYS A 49 -8.21 3.11 -29.39
N GLY A 50 -8.23 2.74 -30.68
CA GLY A 50 -7.86 1.39 -31.14
C GLY A 50 -6.46 1.22 -31.76
N ARG A 51 -5.67 2.29 -31.95
CA ARG A 51 -4.38 2.24 -32.67
C ARG A 51 -3.14 2.73 -31.88
N GLU A 52 -3.25 2.94 -30.57
CA GLU A 52 -2.07 3.15 -29.72
C GLU A 52 -1.29 1.85 -29.44
N ASN A 53 -1.87 0.69 -29.73
CA ASN A 53 -1.16 -0.58 -29.72
C ASN A 53 -0.93 -1.02 -31.16
N HIS A 54 0.30 -0.92 -31.68
CA HIS A 54 0.97 -1.83 -32.66
C HIS A 54 2.10 -1.06 -33.38
N GLY A 55 3.34 -1.44 -33.06
CA GLY A 55 4.57 -0.99 -33.73
C GLY A 55 5.81 -1.51 -32.99
N ASN A 56 6.23 -2.74 -33.32
CA ASN A 56 7.46 -3.37 -32.83
C ASN A 56 8.69 -2.82 -33.57
N GLY A 57 9.81 -2.67 -32.84
CA GLY A 57 11.14 -2.95 -33.37
C GLY A 57 12.18 -1.82 -33.31
N THR A 58 12.72 -1.54 -32.11
CA THR A 58 14.17 -1.44 -31.84
C THR A 58 14.34 -1.44 -30.32
N HIS A 59 15.27 -2.25 -29.81
CA HIS A 59 15.67 -2.31 -28.41
C HIS A 59 16.00 -0.92 -27.87
N ASP A 60 15.12 -0.39 -27.05
CA ASP A 60 15.46 0.58 -26.00
C ASP A 60 14.62 0.21 -24.78
N GLN A 61 15.29 0.11 -23.64
CA GLN A 61 14.72 -0.29 -22.36
C GLN A 61 13.63 0.71 -21.94
N THR A 62 12.40 0.43 -22.35
CA THR A 62 11.20 1.14 -21.89
C THR A 62 10.98 0.83 -20.42
N SER A 63 11.35 1.78 -19.55
CA SER A 63 10.92 1.78 -18.16
C SER A 63 9.39 1.88 -18.10
N PRO A 64 8.69 0.93 -17.46
CA PRO A 64 7.25 1.01 -17.24
C PRO A 64 6.92 2.21 -16.35
N ALA A 65 5.73 2.78 -16.51
CA ALA A 65 5.22 3.78 -15.58
C ALA A 65 4.80 3.07 -14.28
N PHE A 66 5.50 3.40 -13.18
CA PHE A 66 5.40 2.72 -11.89
C PHE A 66 4.26 3.30 -11.02
N PRO A 67 3.53 2.49 -10.21
CA PRO A 67 2.60 2.97 -9.21
C PRO A 67 3.28 3.22 -7.85
N SER A 68 2.51 3.87 -6.97
CA SER A 68 2.93 4.42 -5.69
C SER A 68 3.36 3.37 -4.66
N ALA A 69 4.43 3.68 -3.92
CA ALA A 69 4.89 2.79 -2.85
C ALA A 69 3.83 2.58 -1.78
N LEU A 70 3.71 1.33 -1.35
CA LEU A 70 3.11 0.96 -0.09
C LEU A 70 3.79 1.77 1.02
N THR A 71 3.05 2.16 2.04
CA THR A 71 3.62 2.68 3.29
C THR A 71 2.92 1.90 4.38
N PRO A 72 3.59 1.52 5.48
CA PRO A 72 2.90 0.98 6.64
C PRO A 72 1.86 2.01 7.08
N PRO A 73 0.71 1.57 7.61
CA PRO A 73 -0.42 2.46 7.82
C PRO A 73 -0.03 3.62 8.74
N LEU A 74 -0.27 4.86 8.31
CA LEU A 74 -0.70 5.89 9.26
C LEU A 74 -2.04 5.38 9.78
N ALA A 75 -2.19 4.90 11.03
CA ALA A 75 -3.42 4.23 11.50
C ALA A 75 -4.30 5.08 12.45
N SER A 76 -5.60 4.79 12.35
CA SER A 76 -6.82 5.40 12.92
C SER A 76 -6.89 5.51 14.45
N PRO A 77 -7.65 6.50 15.00
CA PRO A 77 -8.05 6.57 16.42
C PRO A 77 -9.14 5.54 16.73
N TYR A 78 -9.14 4.98 17.95
CA TYR A 78 -10.34 4.40 18.57
C TYR A 78 -10.87 5.38 19.62
N PRO A 79 -12.19 5.39 19.90
CA PRO A 79 -12.76 6.13 21.01
C PRO A 79 -12.26 5.56 22.33
N ILE A 80 -12.18 6.43 23.32
CA ILE A 80 -11.77 6.16 24.70
C ILE A 80 -12.78 5.16 25.30
N ASP A 81 -12.34 3.93 25.63
CA ASP A 81 -13.07 3.09 26.58
C ASP A 81 -12.56 3.38 27.99
N THR A 82 -13.36 4.16 28.70
CA THR A 82 -13.29 4.38 30.14
C THR A 82 -13.72 3.12 30.89
N GLY A 83 -12.86 2.65 31.81
CA GLY A 83 -13.25 1.95 33.04
C GLY A 83 -13.69 0.49 32.90
N VAL A 84 -13.02 -0.42 33.62
CA VAL A 84 -13.43 -0.86 34.97
C VAL A 84 -12.43 -1.91 35.47
N ASP A 85 -12.07 -1.76 36.74
CA ASP A 85 -11.16 -2.55 37.57
C ASP A 85 -11.48 -4.06 37.68
N SER A 86 -10.44 -4.88 37.90
CA SER A 86 -10.16 -5.52 39.21
C SER A 86 -9.46 -6.89 39.14
N ARG A 87 -8.30 -6.95 39.81
CA ARG A 87 -7.80 -8.01 40.73
C ARG A 87 -7.68 -9.46 40.19
N SER A 88 -6.44 -9.94 40.05
CA SER A 88 -5.68 -10.70 41.07
C SER A 88 -6.07 -12.18 41.20
N THR A 89 -5.18 -13.10 40.82
CA THR A 89 -4.36 -13.90 41.75
C THR A 89 -3.60 -15.01 41.01
N THR A 90 -2.33 -15.13 41.32
CA THR A 90 -1.41 -16.25 41.06
C THR A 90 -1.89 -17.56 41.68
N TYR A 91 -1.58 -18.72 41.08
CA TYR A 91 -1.00 -19.87 41.80
C TYR A 91 -0.28 -20.88 40.87
N PHE A 92 0.84 -21.40 41.40
CA PHE A 92 1.80 -22.35 40.83
C PHE A 92 1.35 -23.81 40.90
N GLY A 93 1.90 -24.68 40.03
CA GLY A 93 2.00 -26.12 40.29
C GLY A 93 2.43 -26.98 39.09
N THR A 94 3.70 -27.41 39.05
CA THR A 94 4.18 -28.62 38.35
C THR A 94 4.70 -29.58 39.42
N PRO A 95 4.66 -30.93 39.25
CA PRO A 95 5.72 -31.64 38.51
C PRO A 95 5.31 -32.96 37.75
N ARG A 96 5.99 -33.18 36.60
CA ARG A 96 6.62 -34.39 35.96
C ARG A 96 6.28 -35.84 36.45
N PRO A 97 6.83 -36.92 35.82
CA PRO A 97 6.96 -37.33 34.40
C PRO A 97 6.63 -38.85 34.19
N VAL A 98 6.31 -39.32 32.98
CA VAL A 98 6.46 -40.77 32.66
C VAL A 98 6.93 -40.95 31.21
N SER A 99 8.06 -41.63 31.08
CA SER A 99 8.76 -42.11 29.88
C SER A 99 8.09 -43.35 29.26
N PHE A 100 8.21 -43.55 27.93
CA PHE A 100 8.48 -44.82 27.20
C PHE A 100 8.33 -44.59 25.65
N PRO A 101 8.82 -45.47 24.73
CA PRO A 101 10.13 -45.45 24.05
C PRO A 101 9.97 -45.31 22.49
N PRO A 102 11.02 -45.48 21.64
CA PRO A 102 11.03 -45.00 20.25
C PRO A 102 10.62 -46.04 19.18
N THR A 103 10.25 -45.55 17.98
CA THR A 103 10.21 -46.15 16.61
C THR A 103 8.83 -46.17 15.91
N PRO A 104 8.71 -46.23 14.56
CA PRO A 104 9.60 -45.76 13.47
C PRO A 104 8.85 -44.93 12.38
N ALA A 105 9.60 -44.42 11.40
CA ALA A 105 9.09 -43.71 10.22
C ALA A 105 8.09 -44.54 9.40
N THR A 106 6.94 -43.95 9.07
CA THR A 106 6.05 -44.44 8.01
C THR A 106 5.62 -43.29 7.10
N THR A 107 5.99 -43.44 5.84
CA THR A 107 5.52 -42.73 4.65
C THR A 107 4.02 -42.99 4.44
N ALA A 108 3.19 -41.93 4.54
CA ALA A 108 1.84 -41.87 3.99
C ALA A 108 1.38 -40.39 3.97
N GLY A 109 0.97 -39.76 2.87
CA GLY A 109 0.89 -40.19 1.48
C GLY A 109 0.83 -38.95 0.59
N TYR A 110 1.52 -39.03 -0.54
CA TYR A 110 1.31 -38.15 -1.70
C TYR A 110 -0.17 -38.26 -2.12
N ARG A 111 -0.98 -37.19 -1.95
CA ARG A 111 -2.25 -37.04 -2.66
C ARG A 111 -1.97 -36.33 -3.98
N SER A 112 -2.42 -36.92 -5.09
CA SER A 112 -2.50 -36.23 -6.38
C SER A 112 -3.52 -35.07 -6.32
N PRO A 113 -3.37 -33.99 -7.10
CA PRO A 113 -4.04 -32.71 -6.83
C PRO A 113 -5.44 -32.53 -7.45
N THR A 114 -6.11 -33.57 -7.94
CA THR A 114 -7.26 -33.40 -8.86
C THR A 114 -8.64 -33.81 -8.35
N VAL A 115 -8.84 -34.06 -7.04
CA VAL A 115 -10.18 -34.35 -6.52
C VAL A 115 -10.46 -33.56 -5.24
N TYR A 116 -11.37 -32.59 -5.36
CA TYR A 116 -11.95 -31.84 -4.24
C TYR A 116 -12.83 -32.80 -3.42
N GLU A 117 -12.33 -33.32 -2.31
CA GLU A 117 -13.12 -34.13 -1.37
C GLU A 117 -14.07 -33.24 -0.55
N PRO A 118 -15.26 -33.73 -0.17
CA PRO A 118 -16.23 -32.98 0.62
C PRO A 118 -15.65 -32.54 1.97
N GLU A 119 -16.07 -31.37 2.41
CA GLU A 119 -15.65 -30.69 3.63
C GLU A 119 -15.77 -31.60 4.87
N ASP A 120 -14.64 -32.14 5.33
CA ASP A 120 -14.57 -33.03 6.48
C ASP A 120 -14.87 -32.26 7.79
N ILE A 121 -16.11 -32.18 8.26
CA ILE A 121 -16.64 -31.18 9.22
C ILE A 121 -15.84 -31.05 10.55
N ASN A 122 -14.99 -32.01 10.90
CA ASN A 122 -14.20 -32.07 12.14
C ASN A 122 -12.70 -31.71 12.00
N VAL A 123 -12.32 -30.75 11.15
CA VAL A 123 -10.91 -30.31 11.11
C VAL A 123 -10.61 -29.33 12.25
N ASP A 124 -9.60 -29.66 13.05
CA ASP A 124 -9.08 -28.83 14.12
C ASP A 124 -8.56 -27.46 13.58
N PRO A 125 -9.05 -26.32 14.11
CA PRO A 125 -8.55 -24.99 13.76
C PRO A 125 -7.02 -24.81 13.87
N ASP A 126 -6.36 -25.49 14.82
CA ASP A 126 -4.90 -25.41 14.96
C ASP A 126 -4.17 -26.10 13.78
N VAL A 127 -4.77 -27.13 13.18
CA VAL A 127 -4.27 -27.78 11.96
C VAL A 127 -4.42 -26.84 10.77
N LEU A 128 -5.59 -26.22 10.58
CA LEU A 128 -5.80 -25.23 9.52
C LEU A 128 -4.81 -24.07 9.60
N ARG A 129 -4.54 -23.59 10.82
CA ARG A 129 -3.54 -22.54 11.07
C ARG A 129 -2.15 -22.95 10.55
N ILE A 130 -1.72 -24.18 10.83
CA ILE A 130 -0.42 -24.70 10.36
C ILE A 130 -0.40 -24.84 8.84
N GLU A 131 -1.48 -25.37 8.25
CA GLU A 131 -1.63 -25.49 6.80
C GLU A 131 -1.55 -24.12 6.10
N ILE A 132 -2.27 -23.12 6.59
CA ILE A 132 -2.23 -21.74 6.05
C ILE A 132 -0.79 -21.20 6.05
N VAL A 133 -0.06 -21.35 7.16
CA VAL A 133 1.34 -20.91 7.26
C VAL A 133 2.21 -21.64 6.25
N ASN A 134 2.07 -22.96 6.12
CA ASN A 134 2.91 -23.75 5.22
C ASN A 134 2.62 -23.46 3.74
N ILE A 135 1.35 -23.29 3.36
CA ILE A 135 0.96 -22.91 2.00
C ILE A 135 1.52 -21.53 1.66
N ALA A 136 1.34 -20.53 2.54
CA ALA A 136 1.85 -19.18 2.32
C ALA A 136 3.38 -19.15 2.14
N LEU A 137 4.11 -19.98 2.89
CA LEU A 137 5.57 -20.09 2.75
C LEU A 137 6.00 -20.86 1.50
N SER A 138 5.25 -21.89 1.11
CA SER A 138 5.51 -22.62 -0.13
C SER A 138 5.38 -21.68 -1.32
N ILE A 139 4.30 -20.90 -1.36
CA ILE A 139 4.12 -19.85 -2.35
C ILE A 139 5.28 -18.84 -2.30
N LEU A 140 5.62 -18.30 -1.13
CA LEU A 140 6.68 -17.30 -0.99
C LEU A 140 8.03 -17.82 -1.51
N SER A 141 8.31 -19.11 -1.32
CA SER A 141 9.57 -19.70 -1.74
C SER A 141 9.78 -19.70 -3.25
N ARG A 142 8.71 -19.53 -4.04
CA ARG A 142 8.81 -19.36 -5.50
C ARG A 142 9.51 -18.06 -5.92
N LEU A 143 9.71 -17.12 -4.99
CA LEU A 143 10.52 -15.91 -5.24
C LEU A 143 12.02 -16.19 -5.35
N VAL A 144 12.47 -17.35 -4.84
CA VAL A 144 13.89 -17.73 -4.87
C VAL A 144 14.05 -18.80 -5.94
N GLU A 145 14.52 -18.40 -7.12
CA GLU A 145 14.75 -19.31 -8.24
C GLU A 145 15.76 -20.42 -7.89
N GLY A 146 15.55 -21.62 -8.42
CA GLY A 146 16.46 -22.76 -8.23
C GLY A 146 16.24 -23.61 -6.98
N ARG A 147 15.18 -23.35 -6.20
CA ARG A 147 14.83 -24.17 -5.04
C ARG A 147 14.19 -25.51 -5.46
N PRO A 148 14.71 -26.68 -5.00
CA PRO A 148 14.03 -27.95 -5.21
C PRO A 148 12.71 -28.00 -4.44
N VAL A 149 11.66 -28.54 -5.05
CA VAL A 149 10.38 -28.81 -4.38
C VAL A 149 10.65 -29.77 -3.22
N GLY A 150 10.42 -29.30 -1.98
CA GLY A 150 10.59 -30.11 -0.75
C GLY A 150 11.92 -29.93 0.00
N ALA A 151 12.85 -29.10 -0.47
CA ALA A 151 14.04 -28.74 0.31
C ALA A 151 13.64 -27.96 1.58
N GLY A 152 14.31 -28.25 2.71
CA GLY A 152 14.04 -27.60 3.98
C GLY A 152 14.28 -26.08 3.91
N PHE A 153 13.67 -25.34 4.85
CA PHE A 153 13.89 -23.89 4.97
C PHE A 153 15.34 -23.47 5.20
N GLU A 154 16.23 -24.43 5.49
CA GLU A 154 17.61 -24.23 5.91
C GLU A 154 18.63 -24.61 4.82
N ASP A 155 18.18 -25.20 3.69
CA ASP A 155 19.06 -25.85 2.70
C ASP A 155 19.43 -24.98 1.48
N CYS A 156 18.99 -23.71 1.45
CA CYS A 156 19.33 -22.78 0.38
C CYS A 156 19.78 -21.45 0.98
N THR A 157 20.95 -20.96 0.56
CA THR A 157 21.42 -19.60 0.91
C THR A 157 20.47 -18.57 0.31
N PRO A 158 19.77 -17.77 1.14
CA PRO A 158 18.92 -16.70 0.64
C PRO A 158 19.76 -15.68 -0.15
N THR A 159 19.30 -15.24 -1.32
CA THR A 159 20.03 -14.21 -2.07
C THR A 159 19.92 -12.85 -1.37
N GLU A 160 21.00 -12.06 -1.39
CA GLU A 160 21.09 -10.86 -0.54
C GLU A 160 20.22 -9.69 -1.04
N ASP A 161 19.86 -9.66 -2.33
CA ASP A 161 19.24 -8.49 -2.93
C ASP A 161 18.07 -8.82 -3.88
N HIS A 162 16.87 -8.85 -3.31
CA HIS A 162 15.62 -9.08 -4.05
C HIS A 162 15.01 -7.75 -4.55
N ILE A 163 15.82 -6.75 -4.92
CA ILE A 163 15.27 -5.44 -5.29
C ILE A 163 14.36 -5.46 -6.51
N GLY A 164 14.68 -6.30 -7.51
CA GLY A 164 13.82 -6.49 -8.68
C GLY A 164 12.44 -6.98 -8.25
N ILE A 165 12.41 -7.97 -7.35
CA ILE A 165 11.18 -8.51 -6.75
C ILE A 165 10.47 -7.43 -5.92
N TYR A 166 11.20 -6.65 -5.14
CA TYR A 166 10.62 -5.55 -4.36
C TYR A 166 9.97 -4.49 -5.26
N ARG A 167 10.59 -4.14 -6.39
CA ARG A 167 10.03 -3.20 -7.37
C ARG A 167 8.74 -3.76 -7.99
N THR A 168 8.76 -5.00 -8.46
CA THR A 168 7.57 -5.69 -8.99
C THR A 168 6.47 -5.79 -7.93
N LEU A 169 6.84 -6.05 -6.67
CA LEU A 169 5.92 -6.05 -5.55
C LEU A 169 5.25 -4.69 -5.33
N GLN A 170 5.96 -3.57 -5.49
CA GLN A 170 5.32 -2.25 -5.44
C GLN A 170 4.35 -2.04 -6.61
N GLU A 171 4.66 -2.56 -7.80
CA GLU A 171 3.81 -2.46 -8.98
C GLU A 171 2.50 -3.25 -8.83
N ASP A 172 2.61 -4.48 -8.39
CA ASP A 172 1.52 -5.45 -8.36
C ASP A 172 0.62 -5.28 -7.12
N LEU A 173 1.16 -4.76 -6.02
CA LEU A 173 0.41 -4.58 -4.78
C LEU A 173 -0.37 -3.25 -4.71
N LYS A 174 -0.51 -2.49 -5.81
CA LYS A 174 -1.42 -1.34 -5.85
C LYS A 174 -2.86 -1.73 -5.49
N HIS A 175 -3.30 -2.91 -5.94
CA HIS A 175 -4.64 -3.43 -5.63
C HIS A 175 -4.73 -3.97 -4.19
N GLU A 176 -3.64 -4.54 -3.67
CA GLU A 176 -3.54 -4.91 -2.26
C GLU A 176 -3.64 -3.66 -1.37
N SER A 177 -2.97 -2.57 -1.75
CA SER A 177 -3.03 -1.28 -1.04
C SER A 177 -4.46 -0.75 -0.97
N TYR A 178 -5.22 -0.87 -2.06
CA TYR A 178 -6.63 -0.48 -2.09
C TYR A 178 -7.49 -1.38 -1.19
N ILE A 179 -7.33 -2.70 -1.30
CA ILE A 179 -8.04 -3.68 -0.47
C ILE A 179 -7.74 -3.42 1.01
N ARG A 180 -6.47 -3.28 1.37
CA ARG A 180 -6.01 -2.90 2.71
C ARG A 180 -6.60 -1.57 3.15
N GLY A 181 -6.64 -0.55 2.28
CA GLY A 181 -7.29 0.72 2.55
C GLY A 181 -8.77 0.57 2.89
N CYS A 182 -9.50 -0.27 2.16
CA CYS A 182 -10.91 -0.57 2.42
C CYS A 182 -11.09 -1.33 3.74
N LEU A 183 -10.24 -2.32 4.05
CA LEU A 183 -10.43 -3.18 5.22
C LEU A 183 -9.89 -2.58 6.52
N VAL A 184 -8.75 -1.90 6.46
CA VAL A 184 -8.04 -1.40 7.64
C VAL A 184 -8.35 0.08 7.90
N ASN A 185 -8.45 0.90 6.84
CA ASN A 185 -8.56 2.35 6.99
C ASN A 185 -9.99 2.88 6.85
N ASN A 186 -10.86 2.23 6.06
CA ASN A 186 -12.28 2.62 5.95
C ASN A 186 -13.20 1.43 5.62
N PRO A 187 -13.59 0.65 6.65
CA PRO A 187 -14.42 -0.55 6.48
C PRO A 187 -15.79 -0.30 5.83
N SER A 188 -16.30 0.94 5.89
CA SER A 188 -17.57 1.29 5.24
C SER A 188 -17.48 1.28 3.71
N ALA A 189 -16.28 1.53 3.16
CA ALA A 189 -16.02 1.43 1.73
C ALA A 189 -15.83 -0.02 1.24
N ALA A 190 -15.59 -0.98 2.15
CA ALA A 190 -15.43 -2.39 1.77
C ALA A 190 -16.75 -3.07 1.33
N ALA A 191 -17.89 -2.39 1.48
CA ALA A 191 -19.20 -2.93 1.14
C ALA A 191 -19.62 -2.74 -0.33
N THR A 192 -18.77 -2.16 -1.18
CA THR A 192 -19.11 -1.78 -2.56
C THR A 192 -18.68 -2.84 -3.59
N ALA A 193 -19.37 -2.88 -4.73
CA ALA A 193 -19.05 -3.75 -5.89
C ALA A 193 -17.62 -3.59 -6.42
N SER A 194 -16.91 -2.53 -6.04
CA SER A 194 -15.51 -2.31 -6.41
C SER A 194 -14.56 -3.32 -5.76
N LEU A 195 -14.87 -3.90 -4.58
CA LEU A 195 -13.97 -4.84 -3.90
C LEU A 195 -13.69 -6.08 -4.77
N ASP A 196 -14.74 -6.67 -5.35
CA ASP A 196 -14.61 -7.88 -6.19
C ASP A 196 -13.78 -7.62 -7.44
N GLU A 197 -13.97 -6.45 -8.07
CA GLU A 197 -13.17 -6.07 -9.23
C GLU A 197 -11.69 -5.90 -8.87
N HIS A 198 -11.39 -5.27 -7.72
CA HIS A 198 -10.01 -5.10 -7.25
C HIS A 198 -9.37 -6.43 -6.84
N VAL A 199 -10.14 -7.37 -6.30
CA VAL A 199 -9.67 -8.74 -6.03
C VAL A 199 -9.32 -9.44 -7.34
N LYS A 200 -10.18 -9.35 -8.37
CA LYS A 200 -9.88 -9.93 -9.69
C LYS A 200 -8.62 -9.34 -10.31
N ASP A 201 -8.43 -8.03 -10.22
CA ASP A 201 -7.23 -7.38 -10.76
C ASP A 201 -5.97 -7.73 -9.95
N LEU A 202 -6.08 -7.88 -8.62
CA LEU A 202 -5.00 -8.40 -7.77
C LEU A 202 -4.60 -9.84 -8.16
N LEU A 203 -5.57 -10.70 -8.46
CA LEU A 203 -5.32 -12.09 -8.86
C LEU A 203 -4.72 -12.20 -10.27
N LYS A 204 -5.05 -11.27 -11.19
CA LYS A 204 -4.40 -11.19 -12.51
C LYS A 204 -2.94 -10.75 -12.39
N ALA A 205 -2.65 -9.80 -11.50
CA ALA A 205 -1.30 -9.32 -11.19
C ALA A 205 -0.66 -10.14 -10.05
N TYR A 206 -0.85 -11.46 -10.07
CA TYR A 206 -0.44 -12.33 -8.97
C TYR A 206 1.06 -12.22 -8.70
N HIS A 207 1.41 -11.87 -7.46
CA HIS A 207 2.79 -11.87 -6.96
C HIS A 207 2.96 -12.86 -5.81
N PRO A 208 4.02 -13.69 -5.74
CA PRO A 208 4.17 -14.70 -4.68
C PRO A 208 4.26 -14.16 -3.23
N ALA A 209 4.56 -12.86 -3.04
CA ALA A 209 4.52 -12.22 -1.72
C ALA A 209 3.10 -11.77 -1.29
N MET A 210 2.16 -11.67 -2.24
CA MET A 210 0.80 -11.15 -2.03
C MET A 210 0.01 -11.89 -0.94
N PRO A 211 0.07 -13.23 -0.80
CA PRO A 211 -0.61 -13.95 0.28
C PRO A 211 -0.32 -13.43 1.68
N ILE A 212 0.95 -13.12 1.96
CA ILE A 212 1.38 -12.64 3.28
C ILE A 212 0.82 -11.23 3.53
N GLY A 213 0.80 -10.39 2.49
CA GLY A 213 0.13 -9.10 2.53
C GLY A 213 -1.35 -9.22 2.88
N LEU A 214 -2.09 -10.11 2.21
CA LEU A 214 -3.51 -10.35 2.49
C LEU A 214 -3.77 -10.89 3.90
N LEU A 215 -2.99 -11.87 4.36
CA LEU A 215 -3.12 -12.40 5.73
C LEU A 215 -2.87 -11.31 6.78
N SER A 216 -1.87 -10.45 6.56
CA SER A 216 -1.62 -9.27 7.37
C SER A 216 -2.80 -8.28 7.34
N THR A 217 -3.39 -8.03 6.18
CA THR A 217 -4.57 -7.16 6.02
C THR A 217 -5.76 -7.69 6.81
N VAL A 218 -6.02 -9.00 6.73
CA VAL A 218 -7.08 -9.66 7.50
C VAL A 218 -6.82 -9.56 9.00
N ASN A 219 -5.58 -9.78 9.46
CA ASN A 219 -5.23 -9.67 10.87
C ASN A 219 -5.41 -8.23 11.42
N GLN A 220 -5.13 -7.21 10.62
CA GLN A 220 -5.25 -5.80 11.01
C GLN A 220 -6.68 -5.26 10.96
N SER A 221 -7.58 -5.91 10.23
CA SER A 221 -8.97 -5.50 10.12
C SER A 221 -9.75 -5.85 11.39
N MET A 222 -10.55 -4.90 11.86
CA MET A 222 -11.48 -5.10 12.99
C MET A 222 -12.93 -5.30 12.50
N ASN A 223 -13.20 -5.13 11.20
CA ASN A 223 -14.53 -5.31 10.64
C ASN A 223 -14.71 -6.73 10.11
N TYR A 224 -15.39 -7.56 10.91
CA TYR A 224 -15.64 -8.96 10.58
C TYR A 224 -16.46 -9.14 9.29
N ASN A 225 -17.44 -8.26 9.02
CA ASN A 225 -18.23 -8.33 7.78
C ASN A 225 -17.37 -8.06 6.54
N ALA A 226 -16.44 -7.10 6.62
CA ALA A 226 -15.51 -6.81 5.55
C ALA A 226 -14.53 -7.97 5.32
N ILE A 227 -14.04 -8.61 6.39
CA ILE A 227 -13.20 -9.81 6.31
C ILE A 227 -13.96 -10.93 5.59
N HIS A 228 -15.20 -11.18 5.99
CA HIS A 228 -16.03 -12.22 5.37
C HIS A 228 -16.22 -11.97 3.87
N LYS A 229 -16.56 -10.73 3.48
CA LYS A 229 -16.68 -10.35 2.06
C LYS A 229 -15.39 -10.56 1.29
N LEU A 230 -14.24 -10.13 1.82
CA LEU A 230 -12.94 -10.33 1.16
C LEU A 230 -12.65 -11.82 0.96
N VAL A 231 -12.81 -12.63 2.00
CA VAL A 231 -12.45 -14.05 1.96
C VAL A 231 -13.33 -14.84 0.98
N HIS A 232 -14.62 -14.54 0.90
CA HIS A 232 -15.49 -15.11 -0.14
C HIS A 232 -15.09 -14.63 -1.54
N SER A 233 -14.87 -13.33 -1.72
CA SER A 233 -14.43 -12.75 -3.00
C SER A 233 -13.11 -13.35 -3.51
N LEU A 234 -12.15 -13.63 -2.60
CA LEU A 234 -10.90 -14.31 -2.92
C LEU A 234 -11.14 -15.72 -3.44
N VAL A 235 -12.01 -16.50 -2.78
CA VAL A 235 -12.33 -17.86 -3.22
C VAL A 235 -13.03 -17.84 -4.57
N ASP A 236 -14.10 -17.07 -4.70
CA ASP A 236 -14.92 -17.01 -5.92
C ASP A 236 -14.08 -16.54 -7.11
N SER A 237 -13.32 -15.46 -6.94
CA SER A 237 -12.48 -14.91 -8.01
C SER A 237 -11.26 -15.78 -8.34
N SER A 238 -10.74 -16.55 -7.38
CA SER A 238 -9.58 -17.43 -7.62
C SER A 238 -9.89 -18.61 -8.56
N ALA A 239 -11.15 -19.05 -8.60
CA ALA A 239 -11.60 -20.07 -9.54
C ALA A 239 -11.79 -19.51 -10.97
N ASP A 240 -12.19 -18.25 -11.08
CA ASP A 240 -12.56 -17.61 -12.36
C ASP A 240 -11.37 -16.97 -13.10
N VAL A 241 -10.32 -16.55 -12.39
CA VAL A 241 -9.18 -15.82 -12.98
C VAL A 241 -8.12 -16.77 -13.54
N LEU A 242 -7.72 -16.55 -14.79
CA LEU A 242 -6.66 -17.29 -15.46
C LEU A 242 -5.35 -16.46 -15.54
N PRO A 243 -4.18 -17.09 -15.35
CA PRO A 243 -3.98 -18.51 -15.01
C PRO A 243 -4.38 -18.81 -13.56
N GLN A 244 -4.99 -19.98 -13.34
CA GLN A 244 -5.33 -20.45 -12.00
C GLN A 244 -4.07 -20.74 -11.20
N ASN A 245 -4.10 -20.42 -9.91
CA ASN A 245 -3.03 -20.71 -8.98
C ASN A 245 -3.57 -21.61 -7.87
N ASP A 246 -3.37 -22.92 -8.03
CA ASP A 246 -3.93 -23.95 -7.15
C ASP A 246 -3.52 -23.76 -5.69
N ASP A 247 -2.25 -23.40 -5.43
CA ASP A 247 -1.78 -23.12 -4.07
C ASP A 247 -2.50 -21.93 -3.44
N PHE A 248 -2.77 -20.89 -4.24
CA PHE A 248 -3.52 -19.72 -3.75
C PHE A 248 -5.00 -20.06 -3.52
N ILE A 249 -5.62 -20.82 -4.43
CA ILE A 249 -6.99 -21.32 -4.27
C ILE A 249 -7.09 -22.12 -2.97
N HIS A 250 -6.12 -23.02 -2.72
CA HIS A 250 -6.05 -23.79 -1.48
C HIS A 250 -5.92 -22.89 -0.26
N LEU A 251 -5.04 -21.88 -0.28
CA LEU A 251 -4.92 -20.90 0.80
C LEU A 251 -6.25 -20.19 1.09
N ALA A 252 -6.92 -19.68 0.04
CA ALA A 252 -8.17 -18.95 0.16
C ALA A 252 -9.28 -19.83 0.78
N HIS A 253 -9.39 -21.10 0.35
CA HIS A 253 -10.33 -22.05 0.93
C HIS A 253 -10.01 -22.38 2.39
N ARG A 254 -8.73 -22.57 2.74
CA ARG A 254 -8.34 -22.82 4.15
C ARG A 254 -8.64 -21.63 5.04
N LEU A 255 -8.41 -20.41 4.56
CA LEU A 255 -8.78 -19.19 5.29
C LEU A 255 -10.30 -19.05 5.45
N ARG A 256 -11.08 -19.29 4.40
CA ARG A 256 -12.56 -19.31 4.45
C ARG A 256 -13.07 -20.31 5.48
N ARG A 257 -12.46 -21.48 5.50
CA ARG A 257 -12.82 -22.54 6.42
C ARG A 257 -12.50 -22.17 7.87
N LEU A 258 -11.29 -21.66 8.14
CA LEU A 258 -10.92 -21.17 9.46
C LEU A 258 -11.90 -20.11 9.96
N LEU A 259 -12.30 -19.18 9.08
CA LEU A 259 -13.29 -18.15 9.38
C LEU A 259 -14.68 -18.74 9.71
N GLY A 260 -15.10 -19.79 9.00
CA GLY A 260 -16.42 -20.40 9.17
C GLY A 260 -16.57 -21.30 10.41
N ILE A 261 -15.47 -21.90 10.90
CA ILE A 261 -15.51 -22.82 12.05
C ILE A 261 -15.11 -22.19 13.39
N THR A 262 -14.76 -20.89 13.40
CA THR A 262 -14.31 -20.19 14.61
C THR A 262 -15.19 -18.98 14.93
N THR A 263 -15.24 -18.61 16.22
CA THR A 263 -15.83 -17.33 16.62
C THR A 263 -14.93 -16.17 16.19
N VAL A 264 -15.46 -14.95 16.13
CA VAL A 264 -14.69 -13.74 15.75
C VAL A 264 -13.41 -13.60 16.58
N GLU A 265 -13.51 -13.73 17.90
CA GLU A 265 -12.38 -13.62 18.83
C GLU A 265 -11.34 -14.72 18.59
N LYS A 266 -11.77 -15.97 18.42
CA LYS A 266 -10.88 -17.09 18.13
C LYS A 266 -10.20 -16.93 16.77
N PHE A 267 -10.95 -16.50 15.75
CA PHE A 267 -10.40 -16.21 14.43
C PHE A 267 -9.29 -15.17 14.50
N GLN A 268 -9.52 -14.05 15.19
CA GLN A 268 -8.52 -13.00 15.37
C GLN A 268 -7.28 -13.53 16.09
N HIS A 269 -7.45 -14.36 17.14
CA HIS A 269 -6.35 -14.99 17.83
C HIS A 269 -5.54 -15.94 16.91
N PHE A 270 -6.20 -16.73 16.07
CA PHE A 270 -5.53 -17.57 15.08
C PHE A 270 -4.76 -16.74 14.04
N MET A 271 -5.35 -15.64 13.55
CA MET A 271 -4.70 -14.74 12.61
C MET A 271 -3.45 -14.08 13.19
N GLU A 272 -3.47 -13.71 14.47
CA GLU A 272 -2.27 -13.22 15.18
C GLU A 272 -1.17 -14.29 15.20
N ARG A 273 -1.50 -15.52 15.60
CA ARG A 273 -0.54 -16.63 15.63
C ARG A 273 -0.01 -17.01 14.25
N ILE A 274 -0.83 -16.90 13.19
CA ILE A 274 -0.40 -17.08 11.80
C ILE A 274 0.66 -16.03 11.45
N CYS A 275 0.38 -14.76 11.74
CA CYS A 275 1.29 -13.66 11.42
C CYS A 275 2.63 -13.77 12.19
N GLU A 276 2.57 -14.10 13.49
CA GLU A 276 3.75 -14.35 14.32
C GLU A 276 4.60 -15.52 13.78
N SER A 277 3.96 -16.61 13.36
CA SER A 277 4.66 -17.76 12.78
C SER A 277 5.35 -17.38 11.47
N LEU A 278 4.68 -16.61 10.61
CA LEU A 278 5.23 -16.15 9.35
C LEU A 278 6.42 -15.20 9.55
N GLU A 279 6.38 -14.30 10.54
CA GLU A 279 7.45 -13.32 10.80
C GLU A 279 8.82 -14.00 10.94
N SER A 280 8.89 -15.06 11.74
CA SER A 280 10.13 -15.82 11.96
C SER A 280 10.59 -16.62 10.73
N LYS A 281 9.64 -17.05 9.89
CA LYS A 281 9.90 -17.94 8.75
C LYS A 281 10.20 -17.19 7.45
N VAL A 282 9.68 -15.97 7.27
CA VAL A 282 10.01 -15.10 6.12
C VAL A 282 11.50 -14.83 6.07
N VAL A 283 12.12 -14.54 7.21
CA VAL A 283 13.59 -14.32 7.30
C VAL A 283 14.37 -15.56 6.87
N LYS A 284 13.89 -16.77 7.20
CA LYS A 284 14.50 -18.02 6.76
C LYS A 284 14.40 -18.21 5.24
N VAL A 285 13.26 -17.85 4.65
CA VAL A 285 13.01 -18.02 3.19
C VAL A 285 13.80 -17.01 2.35
N LEU A 286 13.72 -15.73 2.72
CA LEU A 286 14.19 -14.63 1.88
C LEU A 286 15.50 -14.00 2.36
N GLY A 287 15.98 -14.35 3.55
CA GLY A 287 17.19 -13.79 4.13
C GLY A 287 16.98 -12.46 4.85
N ARG A 288 17.90 -12.14 5.76
CA ARG A 288 17.81 -10.95 6.63
C ARG A 288 18.00 -9.63 5.88
N LYS A 289 18.81 -9.61 4.81
CA LYS A 289 19.15 -8.39 4.06
C LYS A 289 18.14 -8.04 2.96
N SER A 290 17.28 -8.98 2.59
CA SER A 290 16.29 -8.80 1.53
C SER A 290 15.30 -7.67 1.85
N LEU A 291 15.14 -6.74 0.91
CA LEU A 291 14.17 -5.65 1.02
C LEU A 291 12.72 -6.17 1.12
N VAL A 292 12.43 -7.28 0.44
CA VAL A 292 11.12 -7.95 0.51
C VAL A 292 10.89 -8.51 1.93
N THR A 293 11.92 -9.05 2.58
CA THR A 293 11.83 -9.49 3.99
C THR A 293 11.43 -8.34 4.90
N ILE A 294 12.10 -7.20 4.80
CA ILE A 294 11.82 -6.03 5.65
C ILE A 294 10.37 -5.56 5.45
N TYR A 295 9.94 -5.45 4.20
CA TYR A 295 8.57 -5.06 3.87
C TYR A 295 7.54 -6.02 4.51
N LEU A 296 7.71 -7.33 4.32
CA LEU A 296 6.78 -8.32 4.84
C LEU A 296 6.79 -8.37 6.37
N MET A 297 7.95 -8.21 7.00
CA MET A 297 8.05 -8.16 8.47
C MET A 297 7.29 -6.97 9.05
N PHE A 298 7.41 -5.78 8.46
CA PHE A 298 6.62 -4.62 8.90
C PHE A 298 5.11 -4.86 8.76
N LEU A 299 4.66 -5.50 7.67
CA LEU A 299 3.25 -5.83 7.52
C LEU A 299 2.77 -6.82 8.59
N LEU A 300 3.56 -7.84 8.89
CA LEU A 300 3.21 -8.86 9.87
C LEU A 300 3.22 -8.32 11.31
N SER A 301 4.16 -7.43 11.63
CA SER A 301 4.32 -6.88 12.97
C SER A 301 3.47 -5.63 13.25
N ALA A 302 2.90 -4.98 12.23
CA ALA A 302 2.16 -3.72 12.36
C ALA A 302 1.09 -3.72 13.48
N LYS A 303 0.27 -4.77 13.57
CA LYS A 303 -0.78 -4.89 14.61
C LYS A 303 -0.16 -4.97 16.01
N LYS A 304 0.88 -5.79 16.17
CA LYS A 304 1.59 -5.99 17.44
C LYS A 304 2.29 -4.70 17.87
N ALA A 305 3.04 -4.06 16.98
CA ALA A 305 3.73 -2.80 17.23
C ALA A 305 2.76 -1.68 17.65
N LYS A 306 1.59 -1.60 17.00
CA LYS A 306 0.52 -0.66 17.38
C LYS A 306 -0.06 -0.95 18.76
N ARG A 307 -0.33 -2.23 19.07
CA ARG A 307 -0.88 -2.67 20.36
C ARG A 307 0.08 -2.39 21.51
N GLU A 308 1.36 -2.69 21.31
CA GLU A 308 2.42 -2.52 22.31
C GLU A 308 2.92 -1.07 22.40
N ARG A 309 2.55 -0.22 21.43
CA ARG A 309 2.98 1.18 21.29
C ARG A 309 4.50 1.33 21.36
N LYS A 310 5.21 0.39 20.72
CA LYS A 310 6.67 0.38 20.64
C LYS A 310 7.12 -0.38 19.38
N PRO A 311 8.12 0.12 18.64
CA PRO A 311 8.68 -0.63 17.53
C PRO A 311 9.45 -1.85 18.04
N ASP A 312 9.35 -2.97 17.33
CA ASP A 312 10.22 -4.12 17.58
C ASP A 312 11.66 -3.77 17.18
N ASN A 313 12.56 -3.73 18.17
CA ASN A 313 13.97 -3.36 18.00
C ASN A 313 14.71 -4.25 17.01
N LYS A 314 14.34 -5.54 16.92
CA LYS A 314 14.98 -6.48 15.99
C LYS A 314 14.61 -6.10 14.55
N ILE A 315 13.33 -5.82 14.31
CA ILE A 315 12.84 -5.45 12.98
C ILE A 315 13.38 -4.07 12.58
N LEU A 316 13.39 -3.12 13.51
CA LEU A 316 13.92 -1.77 13.25
C LEU A 316 15.43 -1.81 12.94
N SER A 317 16.21 -2.56 13.70
CA SER A 317 17.65 -2.74 13.44
C SER A 317 17.91 -3.32 12.05
N MET A 318 17.17 -4.37 11.68
CA MET A 318 17.24 -4.95 10.34
C MET A 318 16.90 -3.93 9.24
N ALA A 319 15.85 -3.13 9.45
CA ALA A 319 15.44 -2.14 8.47
C ALA A 319 16.47 -1.00 8.30
N LEU A 320 17.10 -0.55 9.40
CA LEU A 320 18.16 0.46 9.35
C LEU A 320 19.43 -0.08 8.67
N GLU A 321 19.81 -1.34 8.92
CA GLU A 321 20.89 -2.02 8.20
C GLU A 321 20.60 -2.09 6.69
N SER A 322 19.39 -2.50 6.30
CA SER A 322 18.95 -2.51 4.90
C SER A 322 18.92 -1.12 4.29
N MET A 323 18.54 -0.07 5.05
CA MET A 323 18.57 1.30 4.55
C MET A 323 20.00 1.78 4.27
N ALA A 324 20.97 1.43 5.12
CA ALA A 324 22.37 1.73 4.85
C ALA A 324 22.86 1.07 3.56
N HIS A 325 22.48 -0.20 3.35
CA HIS A 325 22.76 -0.91 2.09
C HIS A 325 22.10 -0.23 0.89
N VAL A 326 20.81 0.12 0.97
CA VAL A 326 20.08 0.83 -0.10
C VAL A 326 20.77 2.15 -0.45
N ARG A 327 21.14 2.96 0.55
CA ARG A 327 21.83 4.24 0.31
C ARG A 327 23.19 4.06 -0.34
N HIS A 328 23.91 2.99 -0.03
CA HIS A 328 25.25 2.74 -0.55
C HIS A 328 25.22 2.13 -1.96
N SER A 329 24.43 1.08 -2.14
CA SER A 329 24.38 0.29 -3.38
C SER A 329 23.46 0.88 -4.44
N TYR A 330 22.49 1.72 -4.05
CA TYR A 330 21.48 2.33 -4.93
C TYR A 330 21.43 3.86 -4.80
N GLN A 331 22.59 4.49 -4.58
CA GLN A 331 22.70 5.96 -4.46
C GLN A 331 22.13 6.73 -5.67
N ASP A 332 22.15 6.11 -6.86
CA ASP A 332 21.66 6.69 -8.11
C ASP A 332 20.14 6.48 -8.32
N ASP A 333 19.45 5.80 -7.40
CA ASP A 333 17.99 5.62 -7.39
C ASP A 333 17.34 6.40 -6.23
N PRO A 334 17.13 7.72 -6.38
CA PRO A 334 16.55 8.55 -5.34
C PRO A 334 15.12 8.12 -4.99
N LYS A 335 14.38 7.55 -5.94
CA LYS A 335 13.02 7.04 -5.72
C LYS A 335 13.03 5.93 -4.69
N LEU A 336 13.85 4.91 -4.90
CA LEU A 336 13.98 3.78 -3.99
C LEU A 336 14.37 4.22 -2.57
N ILE A 337 15.33 5.14 -2.45
CA ILE A 337 15.79 5.67 -1.15
C ILE A 337 14.63 6.36 -0.41
N VAL A 338 13.85 7.18 -1.12
CA VAL A 338 12.67 7.85 -0.55
C VAL A 338 11.62 6.83 -0.13
N GLN A 339 11.33 5.83 -0.97
CA GLN A 339 10.36 4.78 -0.65
C GLN A 339 10.77 4.03 0.62
N PHE A 340 12.01 3.54 0.70
CA PHE A 340 12.48 2.80 1.86
C PHE A 340 12.52 3.68 3.13
N SER A 341 12.88 4.96 3.00
CA SER A 341 12.76 5.92 4.11
C SER A 341 11.32 6.02 4.62
N LEU A 342 10.36 6.19 3.71
CA LEU A 342 8.94 6.27 4.06
C LEU A 342 8.44 5.00 4.77
N PHE A 343 8.91 3.81 4.35
CA PHE A 343 8.56 2.56 5.02
C PHE A 343 9.01 2.55 6.47
N ILE A 344 10.27 2.88 6.75
CA ILE A 344 10.81 2.80 8.10
C ILE A 344 10.20 3.88 8.99
N THR A 345 10.13 5.12 8.51
CA THR A 345 9.54 6.23 9.27
C THR A 345 8.06 5.97 9.54
N GLY A 346 7.32 5.42 8.57
CA GLY A 346 5.92 5.03 8.75
C GLY A 346 5.73 3.97 9.82
N TYR A 347 6.59 2.94 9.87
CA TYR A 347 6.55 1.90 10.92
C TYR A 347 6.84 2.48 12.31
N CYS A 348 7.87 3.33 12.44
CA CYS A 348 8.19 3.98 13.71
C CYS A 348 7.05 4.89 14.19
N THR A 349 6.45 5.67 13.28
CA THR A 349 5.33 6.56 13.60
C THR A 349 4.07 5.78 13.99
N LEU A 350 3.81 4.64 13.33
CA LEU A 350 2.71 3.74 13.67
C LEU A 350 2.87 3.15 15.08
N ALA A 351 4.09 2.81 15.45
CA ALA A 351 4.40 2.22 16.74
C ALA A 351 4.48 3.25 17.87
N ALA A 352 4.71 4.53 17.56
CA ALA A 352 4.78 5.59 18.55
C ALA A 352 3.41 5.79 19.24
N PRO A 353 3.38 5.99 20.57
CA PRO A 353 2.17 6.41 21.25
C PRO A 353 1.68 7.76 20.68
N GLU A 354 0.40 7.85 20.34
CA GLU A 354 -0.17 9.06 19.73
C GLU A 354 0.11 10.30 20.58
N GLY A 355 0.69 11.34 19.97
CA GLY A 355 1.01 12.61 20.63
C GLY A 355 2.29 12.61 21.49
N LYS A 356 3.02 11.49 21.59
CA LYS A 356 4.34 11.48 22.26
C LYS A 356 5.44 11.83 21.28
N PHE A 357 6.36 12.67 21.73
CA PHE A 357 7.51 13.05 20.94
C PHE A 357 8.59 11.97 20.97
N ASP A 358 9.22 11.74 19.83
CA ASP A 358 10.42 10.93 19.70
C ASP A 358 11.40 11.65 18.76
N GLN A 359 12.52 12.10 19.31
CA GLN A 359 13.54 12.86 18.57
C GLN A 359 14.18 12.04 17.44
N GLY A 360 14.31 10.72 17.62
CA GLY A 360 14.85 9.83 16.59
C GLY A 360 13.88 9.71 15.41
N VAL A 361 12.59 9.52 15.70
CA VAL A 361 11.54 9.46 14.66
C VAL A 361 11.38 10.81 13.96
N LEU A 362 11.43 11.93 14.69
CA LEU A 362 11.42 13.27 14.09
C LEU A 362 12.59 13.44 13.11
N SER A 363 13.82 13.13 13.53
CA SER A 363 15.00 13.24 12.66
C SER A 363 14.85 12.42 11.40
N MET A 364 14.32 11.19 11.49
CA MET A 364 14.03 10.35 10.33
C MET A 364 12.95 10.92 9.41
N ALA A 365 11.91 11.56 9.98
CA ALA A 365 10.83 12.19 9.23
C ALA A 365 11.31 13.45 8.48
N GLU A 366 12.15 14.28 9.11
CA GLU A 366 12.78 15.45 8.48
C GLU A 366 13.67 15.04 7.32
N ASP A 367 14.56 14.07 7.56
CA ASP A 367 15.45 13.48 6.55
C ASP A 367 14.67 12.91 5.35
N CYS A 368 13.57 12.19 5.64
CA CYS A 368 12.70 11.62 4.62
C CYS A 368 11.98 12.71 3.81
N CYS A 369 11.47 13.75 4.48
CA CYS A 369 10.77 14.86 3.85
C CYS A 369 11.71 15.66 2.94
N ALA A 370 12.91 15.98 3.41
CA ALA A 370 13.93 16.68 2.63
C ALA A 370 14.33 15.89 1.36
N ARG A 371 14.51 14.57 1.48
CA ARG A 371 14.81 13.70 0.32
C ARG A 371 13.67 13.64 -0.68
N ALA A 372 12.43 13.51 -0.20
CA ALA A 372 11.24 13.45 -1.05
C ALA A 372 11.02 14.78 -1.79
N GLU A 373 11.22 15.91 -1.12
CA GLU A 373 11.16 17.25 -1.73
C GLU A 373 12.23 17.41 -2.82
N LYS A 374 13.49 17.07 -2.51
CA LYS A 374 14.58 17.14 -3.48
C LYS A 374 14.31 16.27 -4.71
N TYR A 375 13.78 15.07 -4.52
CA TYR A 375 13.39 14.18 -5.62
C TYR A 375 12.27 14.77 -6.48
N LEU A 376 11.24 15.35 -5.85
CA LEU A 376 10.15 16.03 -6.57
C LEU A 376 10.67 17.22 -7.38
N ILE A 377 11.46 18.10 -6.77
CA ILE A 377 12.04 19.27 -7.46
C ILE A 377 12.90 18.84 -8.64
N GLN A 378 13.70 17.78 -8.48
CA GLN A 378 14.52 17.24 -9.57
C GLN A 378 13.66 16.80 -10.75
N LEU A 379 12.54 16.10 -10.50
CA LEU A 379 11.64 15.66 -11.58
C LEU A 379 10.90 16.82 -12.24
N GLU A 380 10.41 17.79 -11.46
CA GLU A 380 9.70 18.97 -11.98
C GLU A 380 10.62 19.91 -12.77
N SER A 381 11.93 19.93 -12.47
CA SER A 381 12.92 20.74 -13.19
C SER A 381 13.58 20.05 -14.37
N THR A 382 13.40 18.72 -14.53
CA THR A 382 13.97 17.97 -15.65
C THR A 382 13.04 18.02 -16.85
N ASP A 383 13.51 18.62 -17.95
CA ASP A 383 12.78 18.65 -19.23
C ASP A 383 12.53 17.21 -19.73
N GLY A 384 11.25 16.91 -20.02
CA GLY A 384 10.83 15.61 -20.54
C GLY A 384 10.44 14.56 -19.48
N SER A 385 10.47 14.89 -18.18
CA SER A 385 9.92 14.04 -17.13
C SER A 385 8.46 13.66 -17.42
N LYS A 386 8.10 12.38 -17.21
CA LYS A 386 6.72 11.93 -17.41
C LYS A 386 5.85 12.48 -16.28
N GLU A 387 4.66 12.95 -16.62
CA GLU A 387 3.67 13.42 -15.65
C GLU A 387 3.33 12.36 -14.58
N ALA A 388 3.38 11.07 -14.95
CA ALA A 388 3.17 9.97 -14.01
C ALA A 388 4.24 9.93 -12.91
N ASP A 389 5.52 10.15 -13.27
CA ASP A 389 6.64 10.13 -12.33
C ASP A 389 6.59 11.33 -11.38
N ILE A 390 6.20 12.50 -11.91
CA ILE A 390 5.99 13.72 -11.09
C ILE A 390 4.85 13.48 -10.08
N ARG A 391 3.72 12.91 -10.50
CA ARG A 391 2.61 12.59 -9.57
C ARG A 391 3.01 11.57 -8.51
N ASP A 392 3.83 10.60 -8.86
CA ASP A 392 4.34 9.62 -7.89
C ASP A 392 5.26 10.29 -6.86
N ALA A 393 6.17 11.15 -7.31
CA ALA A 393 7.03 11.95 -6.44
C ALA A 393 6.23 12.88 -5.51
N LYS A 394 5.18 13.52 -6.04
CA LYS A 394 4.22 14.29 -5.23
C LYS A 394 3.57 13.43 -4.16
N SER A 395 3.17 12.19 -4.49
CA SER A 395 2.61 11.26 -3.51
C SER A 395 3.61 10.92 -2.39
N HIS A 396 4.88 10.66 -2.74
CA HIS A 396 5.93 10.41 -1.77
C HIS A 396 6.18 11.62 -0.87
N TYR A 397 6.26 12.81 -1.46
CA TYR A 397 6.45 14.04 -0.70
C TYR A 397 5.26 14.30 0.23
N GLY A 398 4.02 14.21 -0.26
CA GLY A 398 2.83 14.35 0.57
C GLY A 398 2.78 13.36 1.76
N LYS A 399 3.16 12.09 1.54
CA LYS A 399 3.29 11.10 2.63
C LYS A 399 4.34 11.53 3.66
N SER A 400 5.50 12.00 3.21
CA SER A 400 6.55 12.49 4.11
C SER A 400 6.12 13.73 4.90
N CYS A 401 5.38 14.66 4.29
CA CYS A 401 4.82 15.83 4.96
C CYS A 401 3.82 15.41 6.04
N SER A 402 2.97 14.41 5.78
CA SER A 402 2.03 13.90 6.79
C SER A 402 2.74 13.30 8.00
N LEU A 403 3.83 12.55 7.78
CA LEU A 403 4.62 11.96 8.87
C LEU A 403 5.33 13.06 9.68
N LEU A 404 5.96 14.02 8.99
CA LEU A 404 6.64 15.13 9.65
C LEU A 404 5.67 16.03 10.42
N ALA A 405 4.46 16.26 9.89
CA ALA A 405 3.42 17.00 10.58
C ALA A 405 3.05 16.35 11.92
N ASP A 406 2.89 15.03 11.95
CA ASP A 406 2.58 14.30 13.19
C ASP A 406 3.72 14.41 14.21
N CYS A 407 4.98 14.28 13.77
CA CYS A 407 6.14 14.42 14.65
C CYS A 407 6.29 15.83 15.23
N ARG A 408 6.16 16.88 14.39
CA ARG A 408 6.26 18.28 14.83
C ARG A 408 5.10 18.68 15.74
N TYR A 409 3.90 18.15 15.49
CA TYR A 409 2.75 18.40 16.37
C TYR A 409 2.97 17.74 17.74
N ALA A 410 3.51 16.52 17.77
CA ALA A 410 3.88 15.86 19.03
C ALA A 410 4.99 16.62 19.77
N GLN A 411 6.02 17.09 19.06
CA GLN A 411 7.08 17.94 19.62
C GLN A 411 6.52 19.21 20.27
N GLY A 412 5.58 19.89 19.61
CA GLY A 412 4.93 21.09 20.14
C GLY A 412 4.16 20.83 21.44
N ASN A 413 3.61 19.63 21.64
CA ASN A 413 2.91 19.27 22.88
C ASN A 413 3.85 19.11 24.09
N GLU A 414 5.16 18.94 23.87
CA GLU A 414 6.16 18.78 24.94
C GLU A 414 6.97 20.06 25.24
N LEU A 415 6.83 21.10 24.41
CA LEU A 415 7.62 22.34 24.50
C LEU A 415 6.85 23.52 25.12
N TYR A 416 7.59 24.56 25.53
CA TYR A 416 7.06 25.83 26.02
C TYR A 416 6.22 26.58 24.97
N GLN A 417 5.38 27.51 25.44
CA GLN A 417 4.23 28.06 24.73
C GLN A 417 4.54 28.77 23.39
N GLU A 418 5.66 29.49 23.27
CA GLU A 418 6.00 30.23 22.03
C GLU A 418 6.48 29.30 20.90
N SER A 419 7.38 28.37 21.20
CA SER A 419 7.84 27.36 20.23
C SER A 419 6.72 26.38 19.84
N ARG A 420 5.74 26.18 20.72
CA ARG A 420 4.58 25.32 20.47
C ARG A 420 3.72 25.80 19.32
N GLU A 421 3.36 27.09 19.30
CA GLU A 421 2.47 27.60 18.24
C GLU A 421 3.15 27.61 16.87
N GLU A 422 4.45 27.91 16.81
CA GLU A 422 5.22 27.81 15.57
C GLU A 422 5.23 26.38 15.02
N LEU A 423 5.53 25.39 15.87
CA LEU A 423 5.52 23.98 15.49
C LEU A 423 4.13 23.49 15.08
N HIS A 424 3.09 23.88 15.82
CA HIS A 424 1.72 23.53 15.47
C HIS A 424 1.28 24.17 14.15
N ARG A 425 1.64 25.43 13.91
CA ARG A 425 1.37 26.13 12.63
C ARG A 425 2.08 25.44 11.47
N SER A 426 3.36 25.10 11.62
CA SER A 426 4.12 24.34 10.63
C SER A 426 3.47 22.97 10.36
N SER A 427 3.02 22.28 11.40
CA SER A 427 2.37 20.97 11.32
C SER A 427 1.05 21.02 10.55
N ARG A 428 0.19 22.02 10.83
CA ARG A 428 -1.06 22.24 10.10
C ARG A 428 -0.79 22.52 8.61
N ARG A 429 0.24 23.31 8.28
CA ARG A 429 0.66 23.59 6.90
C ARG A 429 1.14 22.32 6.18
N LEU A 430 1.98 21.52 6.83
CA LEU A 430 2.48 20.26 6.27
C LEU A 430 1.34 19.26 6.03
N LEU A 431 0.37 19.17 6.94
CA LEU A 431 -0.78 18.28 6.76
C LEU A 431 -1.71 18.75 5.63
N LEU A 432 -1.92 20.05 5.46
CA LEU A 432 -2.66 20.60 4.31
C LEU A 432 -1.94 20.27 2.98
N LEU A 433 -0.62 20.40 2.95
CA LEU A 433 0.19 20.05 1.78
C LEU A 433 0.10 18.55 1.45
N ALA A 434 0.12 17.69 2.49
CA ALA A 434 -0.08 16.25 2.34
C ALA A 434 -1.45 15.93 1.71
N ILE A 435 -2.52 16.60 2.16
CA ILE A 435 -3.87 16.46 1.58
C ILE A 435 -3.86 16.86 0.10
N ALA A 436 -3.26 18.01 -0.24
CA ALA A 436 -3.19 18.51 -1.61
C ALA A 436 -2.52 17.53 -2.58
N TYR A 437 -1.40 16.92 -2.17
CA TYR A 437 -0.72 15.91 -2.98
C TYR A 437 -1.44 14.56 -3.00
N HIS A 438 -2.16 14.20 -1.94
CA HIS A 438 -2.97 12.99 -1.91
C HIS A 438 -4.14 13.05 -2.91
N VAL A 439 -4.83 14.19 -2.99
CA VAL A 439 -5.98 14.34 -3.90
C VAL A 439 -5.58 14.36 -5.38
N ASP A 440 -4.34 14.76 -5.70
CA ASP A 440 -3.77 14.74 -7.06
C ASP A 440 -3.14 13.37 -7.44
N CYS A 441 -3.11 12.40 -6.51
CA CYS A 441 -2.56 11.07 -6.74
C CYS A 441 -3.59 10.12 -7.38
N SER A 442 -3.17 9.30 -8.35
CA SER A 442 -4.03 8.34 -9.08
C SER A 442 -4.72 7.29 -8.19
N LEU A 443 -4.24 7.08 -6.97
CA LEU A 443 -4.82 6.16 -5.98
C LEU A 443 -5.33 6.91 -4.73
N GLY A 444 -5.57 8.22 -4.84
CA GLY A 444 -6.17 9.02 -3.79
C GLY A 444 -7.55 8.46 -3.42
N THR A 445 -7.71 7.98 -2.18
CA THR A 445 -9.00 7.49 -1.69
C THR A 445 -9.73 8.55 -0.88
N MET A 446 -11.07 8.59 -1.00
CA MET A 446 -11.93 9.44 -0.16
C MET A 446 -11.75 9.12 1.33
N ALA A 447 -11.55 7.84 1.66
CA ALA A 447 -11.27 7.38 3.01
C ALA A 447 -10.07 8.11 3.65
N GLN A 448 -8.94 8.13 2.94
CA GLN A 448 -7.73 8.76 3.42
C GLN A 448 -7.86 10.29 3.44
N PHE A 449 -8.54 10.87 2.45
CA PHE A 449 -8.88 12.29 2.44
C PHE A 449 -9.69 12.69 3.68
N GLU A 450 -10.84 12.05 3.92
CA GLU A 450 -11.71 12.36 5.06
C GLU A 450 -10.99 12.24 6.40
N ARG A 451 -10.09 11.26 6.51
CA ARG A 451 -9.32 11.08 7.73
C ARG A 451 -8.28 12.18 7.96
N GLN A 452 -7.53 12.56 6.94
CA GLN A 452 -6.57 13.68 7.05
C GLN A 452 -7.31 15.01 7.24
N LYS A 453 -8.46 15.19 6.58
CA LYS A 453 -9.39 16.31 6.77
C LYS A 453 -9.82 16.42 8.23
N GLN A 454 -10.40 15.37 8.82
CA GLN A 454 -10.83 15.37 10.23
C GLN A 454 -9.69 15.65 11.21
N LYS A 455 -8.46 15.19 10.90
CA LYS A 455 -7.29 15.51 11.72
C LYS A 455 -6.95 17.00 11.63
N LEU A 456 -6.88 17.54 10.41
CA LEU A 456 -6.56 18.95 10.18
C LEU A 456 -7.65 19.88 10.75
N GLU A 457 -8.93 19.54 10.58
CA GLU A 457 -10.07 20.29 11.15
C GLU A 457 -9.94 20.42 12.66
N ARG A 458 -9.68 19.32 13.36
CA ARG A 458 -9.45 19.34 14.82
C ARG A 458 -8.31 20.29 15.19
N TRP A 459 -7.14 20.13 14.57
CA TRP A 459 -5.98 20.97 14.85
C TRP A 459 -6.22 22.45 14.54
N CYS A 460 -6.96 22.75 13.47
CA CYS A 460 -7.29 24.12 13.09
C CYS A 460 -8.35 24.73 14.01
N HIS A 461 -9.35 23.97 14.44
CA HIS A 461 -10.36 24.44 15.40
C HIS A 461 -9.71 24.77 16.75
N ASP A 462 -8.84 23.90 17.26
CA ASP A 462 -8.12 24.12 18.51
C ASP A 462 -7.27 25.40 18.47
N ALA A 463 -6.77 25.78 17.30
CA ALA A 463 -5.91 26.95 17.08
C ALA A 463 -6.62 28.19 16.49
N ASN A 464 -7.94 28.13 16.27
CA ASN A 464 -8.70 29.16 15.54
C ASN A 464 -8.10 29.53 14.15
N ASP A 465 -7.57 28.56 13.43
CA ASP A 465 -6.90 28.75 12.13
C ASP A 465 -7.89 28.81 10.96
N ALA A 466 -8.60 29.93 10.85
CA ALA A 466 -9.67 30.13 9.86
C ALA A 466 -9.20 30.02 8.40
N LEU A 467 -7.94 30.41 8.12
CA LEU A 467 -7.37 30.34 6.78
C LEU A 467 -7.25 28.90 6.29
N ARG A 468 -6.63 28.02 7.08
CA ARG A 468 -6.47 26.61 6.69
C ARG A 468 -7.81 25.88 6.63
N LEU A 469 -8.77 26.22 7.50
CA LEU A 469 -10.14 25.69 7.41
C LEU A 469 -10.81 26.08 6.08
N GLN A 470 -10.62 27.32 5.61
CA GLN A 470 -11.15 27.74 4.31
C GLN A 470 -10.49 26.99 3.15
N GLN A 471 -9.16 26.85 3.17
CA GLN A 471 -8.43 26.07 2.15
C GLN A 471 -8.90 24.61 2.09
N LEU A 472 -9.19 24.00 3.25
CA LEU A 472 -9.70 22.64 3.32
C LEU A 472 -11.11 22.51 2.72
N LYS A 473 -11.99 23.48 2.97
CA LYS A 473 -13.32 23.56 2.33
C LYS A 473 -13.23 23.70 0.82
N ASP A 474 -12.26 24.47 0.33
CA ASP A 474 -12.04 24.62 -1.10
C ASP A 474 -11.61 23.29 -1.75
N PHE A 475 -10.78 22.49 -1.07
CA PHE A 475 -10.46 21.12 -1.53
C PHE A 475 -11.67 20.20 -1.56
N GLU A 476 -12.48 20.21 -0.49
CA GLU A 476 -13.70 19.41 -0.45
C GLU A 476 -14.67 19.79 -1.59
N LYS A 477 -14.81 21.08 -1.87
CA LYS A 477 -15.61 21.56 -3.00
C LYS A 477 -15.06 21.05 -4.34
N LEU A 478 -13.75 21.15 -4.56
CA LEU A 478 -13.11 20.65 -5.79
C LEU A 478 -13.32 19.15 -6.00
N ILE A 479 -13.20 18.35 -4.94
CA ILE A 479 -13.48 16.91 -4.97
C ILE A 479 -14.94 16.65 -5.32
N ASN A 480 -15.87 17.37 -4.69
CA ASN A 480 -17.30 17.21 -4.90
C ASN A 480 -17.74 17.65 -6.31
N ASP A 481 -17.08 18.63 -6.90
CA ASP A 481 -17.33 19.08 -8.27
C ASP A 481 -16.81 18.06 -9.30
N TYR A 482 -15.79 17.28 -8.95
CA TYR A 482 -15.18 16.27 -9.83
C TYR A 482 -15.83 14.87 -9.70
N LYS A 483 -17.15 14.78 -9.94
CA LYS A 483 -17.92 13.52 -9.78
C LYS A 483 -17.66 12.45 -10.83
N GLN A 484 -17.23 12.82 -12.05
CA GLN A 484 -16.94 11.87 -13.14
C GLN A 484 -15.46 11.46 -13.12
N ARG A 485 -15.10 10.60 -12.17
CA ARG A 485 -13.72 10.11 -12.02
C ARG A 485 -13.48 8.81 -12.79
N PRO A 486 -12.31 8.65 -13.44
CA PRO A 486 -11.80 7.32 -13.79
C PRO A 486 -11.64 6.45 -12.53
N LYS A 487 -11.85 5.14 -12.65
CA LYS A 487 -11.76 4.18 -11.53
C LYS A 487 -10.43 4.26 -10.77
N ASP A 488 -9.34 4.51 -11.49
CA ASP A 488 -7.96 4.63 -10.97
C ASP A 488 -7.37 6.04 -11.21
N GLY A 489 -8.23 7.06 -11.20
CA GLY A 489 -7.85 8.46 -11.37
C GLY A 489 -7.77 9.24 -10.05
N PRO A 490 -7.05 10.37 -10.03
CA PRO A 490 -7.00 11.22 -8.85
C PRO A 490 -8.35 11.80 -8.47
N LEU A 491 -8.52 12.12 -7.18
CA LEU A 491 -9.72 12.80 -6.67
C LEU A 491 -9.88 14.18 -7.30
N VAL A 492 -8.76 14.87 -7.55
CA VAL A 492 -8.70 16.13 -8.29
C VAL A 492 -7.49 16.10 -9.21
N PRO A 493 -7.63 15.83 -10.52
CA PRO A 493 -6.50 15.80 -11.43
C PRO A 493 -5.92 17.20 -11.65
N ARG A 494 -4.59 17.30 -11.66
CA ARG A 494 -3.86 18.52 -12.00
C ARG A 494 -4.26 19.67 -11.08
N LEU A 495 -4.44 19.37 -9.80
CA LEU A 495 -4.61 20.41 -8.80
C LEU A 495 -3.40 21.35 -8.94
N PRO A 496 -3.57 22.66 -9.25
CA PRO A 496 -2.45 23.58 -9.25
C PRO A 496 -2.08 23.83 -7.78
N VAL A 497 -1.33 22.89 -7.20
CA VAL A 497 -0.93 22.78 -5.77
C VAL A 497 -0.44 24.12 -5.21
N LEU A 498 0.16 24.94 -6.07
CA LEU A 498 0.89 26.13 -5.68
C LEU A 498 0.11 27.45 -5.78
N ARG A 499 -1.17 27.52 -6.16
CA ARG A 499 -1.91 28.81 -6.09
C ARG A 499 -2.84 28.94 -4.90
N LEU A 500 -3.26 27.81 -4.31
CA LEU A 500 -4.16 27.78 -3.14
C LEU A 500 -3.40 27.81 -1.80
N ILE A 501 -2.13 27.38 -1.77
CA ILE A 501 -1.26 27.36 -0.58
C ILE A 501 -0.25 28.53 -0.58
N LYS A 502 -0.17 29.32 -1.67
CA LYS A 502 0.75 30.45 -1.80
C LYS A 502 0.26 31.66 -1.00
N ASP A 503 0.76 31.80 0.22
CA ASP A 503 1.12 33.12 0.73
C ASP A 503 2.53 33.46 0.24
N THR A 504 2.66 34.57 -0.46
CA THR A 504 3.93 35.03 -1.05
C THR A 504 4.90 35.61 -0.02
N THR A 505 4.51 35.68 1.25
CA THR A 505 5.26 36.31 2.35
C THR A 505 5.84 35.32 3.37
N GLU A 506 5.42 34.05 3.40
CA GLU A 506 5.79 33.08 4.47
C GLU A 506 6.82 32.00 4.03
N ASN A 507 7.49 32.18 2.89
CA ASN A 507 8.43 31.17 2.35
C ASN A 507 9.87 31.29 2.86
N ALA A 508 10.12 32.12 3.88
CA ALA A 508 11.43 32.13 4.53
C ALA A 508 11.63 30.99 5.54
N SER A 509 10.57 30.33 6.02
CA SER A 509 10.67 29.30 7.07
C SER A 509 9.72 28.12 6.84
N LEU A 510 10.05 27.24 5.91
CA LEU A 510 9.74 25.80 6.09
C LEU A 510 10.83 25.09 6.91
N TRP A 511 11.88 25.83 7.26
CA TRP A 511 13.05 25.45 8.05
C TRP A 511 13.15 26.34 9.27
#